data_AF-A0A445B5C2-F1
#
_entry.id   AF-A0A445B5C2-F1
#
_cell.length_a   1.000
_cell.length_b   1.000
_cell.length_c   1.000
_cell.angle_alpha   90.00
_cell.angle_beta   90.00
_cell.angle_gamma   90.00
#
_symmetry.space_group_name_H-M   'P 1'
#
loop_
_entity.id
_entity.type
_entity.pdbx_description
1 polymer ?
#
loop_
_entity_poly.entity_id
_entity_poly.type
_entity_poly.pdbx_seq_one_letter_code
_entity_poly.pdbx_strand_id
1 'polypeptide(L)'
;MASKMLLLFLFFVAQEQYKLVKGDTSLIKRTCKNTKYYNLCFSSLKSDPSSPTADSKGLAVIMVGIAMTNATSTSSYLSSKLLSPKTNSTTLKMVLKECADKYSYAGDALQDSVQELSDENYDYAYMHISAAKDYPNACHNAFRRYPDLVYSRDLARREEACSILVSAGKRWIIRIIEQIIYGLRSTNSHYFIFNGLLFRVRDMNELGLHNFMDLSLA
;
A
#
# COMPACT_ATOMS: atom_id res chain seq x y z
N MET A 1 14.59 22.26 43.79
CA MET A 1 13.78 23.00 42.79
C MET A 1 14.20 22.68 41.36
N ALA A 2 15.50 22.59 41.05
CA ALA A 2 16.02 22.21 39.73
C ALA A 2 15.53 20.84 39.21
N SER A 3 15.42 19.82 40.07
CA SER A 3 14.94 18.48 39.68
C SER A 3 13.47 18.47 39.21
N LYS A 4 12.58 19.26 39.83
CA LYS A 4 11.19 19.41 39.38
C LYS A 4 11.08 20.17 38.05
N MET A 5 11.94 21.17 37.84
CA MET A 5 12.03 21.90 36.56
C MET A 5 12.55 21.01 35.43
N LEU A 6 13.52 20.13 35.71
CA LEU A 6 14.03 19.15 34.75
C LEU A 6 12.95 18.12 34.36
N LEU A 7 12.17 17.63 35.33
CA LEU A 7 11.06 16.71 35.08
C LEU A 7 9.93 17.36 34.26
N LEU A 8 9.59 18.62 34.52
CA LEU A 8 8.61 19.37 33.73
C LEU A 8 9.10 19.65 32.31
N PHE A 9 10.39 19.91 32.12
CA PHE A 9 11.00 20.10 30.81
C PHE A 9 11.01 18.81 29.99
N LEU A 10 11.34 17.67 30.60
CA LEU A 10 11.23 16.34 29.98
C LEU A 10 9.78 15.99 29.61
N PHE A 11 8.81 16.38 30.44
CA PHE A 11 7.38 16.20 30.14
C PHE A 11 6.91 17.08 28.97
N PHE A 12 7.40 18.33 28.87
CA PHE A 12 7.14 19.22 27.74
C PHE A 12 7.78 18.73 26.43
N VAL A 13 9.00 18.20 26.48
CA VAL A 13 9.68 17.61 25.32
C VAL A 13 8.99 16.32 24.87
N ALA A 14 8.45 15.52 25.81
CA ALA A 14 7.63 14.35 25.49
C ALA A 14 6.30 14.70 24.81
N GLN A 15 5.71 15.86 25.12
CA GLN A 15 4.46 16.32 24.52
C GLN A 15 4.60 16.85 23.08
N GLU A 16 5.79 17.28 22.67
CA GLU A 16 6.02 17.90 21.35
C GLU A 16 6.34 16.89 20.22
N GLN A 17 6.54 15.59 20.51
CA GLN A 17 7.09 14.64 19.51
C GLN A 17 6.16 13.52 19.00
N TYR A 18 4.85 13.58 19.27
CA TYR A 18 3.86 12.72 18.62
C TYR A 18 2.84 13.53 17.82
N LYS A 19 3.28 14.51 17.02
CA LYS A 19 2.43 14.92 15.88
C LYS A 19 2.47 13.81 14.84
N LEU A 20 1.78 12.72 15.12
CA LEU A 20 1.25 11.79 14.14
C LEU A 20 0.67 12.67 13.03
N VAL A 21 1.28 12.63 11.84
CA VAL A 21 0.85 13.49 10.75
C VAL A 21 -0.58 13.10 10.42
N LYS A 22 -1.54 13.89 10.91
CA LYS A 22 -2.94 13.76 10.51
C LYS A 22 -2.98 13.86 9.00
N GLY A 23 -3.82 13.05 8.37
CA GLY A 23 -4.15 13.07 6.95
C GLY A 23 -4.89 14.33 6.54
N ASP A 24 -4.33 15.49 6.88
CA ASP A 24 -4.78 16.72 6.30
C ASP A 24 -4.61 16.63 4.78
N THR A 25 -5.46 17.37 4.07
CA THR A 25 -5.52 17.45 2.62
C THR A 25 -4.13 17.69 2.01
N SER A 26 -3.24 18.38 2.72
CA SER A 26 -1.84 18.58 2.35
C SER A 26 -1.04 17.28 2.18
N LEU A 27 -1.21 16.30 3.07
CA LEU A 27 -0.54 15.00 3.03
C LEU A 27 -1.05 14.16 1.86
N ILE A 28 -2.37 14.06 1.70
CA ILE A 28 -3.01 13.36 0.58
C ILE A 28 -2.51 13.92 -0.75
N LYS A 29 -2.52 15.25 -0.91
CA LYS A 29 -2.02 15.92 -2.12
C LYS A 29 -0.56 15.58 -2.39
N ARG A 30 0.30 15.63 -1.38
CA ARG A 30 1.74 15.34 -1.52
C ARG A 30 1.99 13.89 -1.93
N THR A 31 1.28 12.94 -1.33
CA THR A 31 1.44 11.52 -1.68
C THR A 31 0.90 11.24 -3.08
N CYS A 32 -0.27 11.78 -3.43
CA CYS A 32 -0.85 11.59 -4.77
C CYS A 32 -0.02 12.25 -5.88
N LYS A 33 0.74 13.33 -5.60
CA LYS A 33 1.65 13.96 -6.57
C LYS A 33 2.78 13.03 -7.03
N ASN A 34 3.20 12.10 -6.18
CA ASN A 34 4.21 11.10 -6.52
C ASN A 34 3.63 9.89 -7.28
N THR A 35 2.35 9.96 -7.65
CA THR A 35 1.67 8.96 -8.48
C THR A 35 1.61 9.46 -9.93
N LYS A 36 1.62 8.54 -10.90
CA LYS A 36 1.40 8.88 -12.31
C LYS A 36 0.00 9.48 -12.58
N TYR A 37 -0.96 9.31 -11.65
CA TYR A 37 -2.36 9.71 -11.82
C TYR A 37 -2.88 10.39 -10.55
N TYR A 38 -2.41 11.61 -10.33
CA TYR A 38 -2.80 12.44 -9.19
C TYR A 38 -4.31 12.51 -9.00
N ASN A 39 -5.07 12.77 -10.08
CA ASN A 39 -6.52 12.95 -10.00
C ASN A 39 -7.24 11.71 -9.50
N LEU A 40 -6.89 10.52 -10.02
CA LEU A 40 -7.51 9.27 -9.60
C LEU A 40 -7.18 8.95 -8.14
N CYS A 41 -5.90 9.05 -7.74
CA CYS A 41 -5.48 8.88 -6.36
C CYS A 41 -6.23 9.82 -5.40
N PHE A 42 -6.29 11.10 -5.77
CA PHE A 42 -6.91 12.13 -4.94
C PHE A 42 -8.43 11.94 -4.85
N SER A 43 -9.11 11.64 -5.97
CA SER A 43 -10.56 11.42 -5.97
C SER A 43 -10.94 10.16 -5.19
N SER A 44 -10.16 9.09 -5.30
CA SER A 44 -10.39 7.83 -4.58
C SER A 44 -10.28 8.02 -3.06
N LEU A 45 -9.29 8.75 -2.57
CA LEU A 45 -9.20 9.06 -1.14
C LEU A 45 -10.30 10.02 -0.71
N LYS A 46 -10.58 11.05 -1.51
CA LYS A 46 -11.62 12.05 -1.19
C LYS A 46 -13.02 11.44 -1.13
N SER A 47 -13.30 10.36 -1.87
CA SER A 47 -14.58 9.66 -1.78
C SER A 47 -14.77 8.88 -0.48
N ASP A 48 -13.69 8.61 0.26
CA ASP A 48 -13.77 7.97 1.57
C ASP A 48 -13.91 9.04 2.66
N PRO A 49 -15.01 9.03 3.45
CA PRO A 49 -15.26 10.05 4.48
C PRO A 49 -14.27 10.01 5.65
N SER A 50 -13.52 8.91 5.84
CA SER A 50 -12.52 8.77 6.88
C SER A 50 -11.14 9.31 6.49
N SER A 51 -10.88 9.50 5.20
CA SER A 51 -9.59 10.00 4.70
C SER A 51 -9.11 11.33 5.31
N PRO A 52 -9.95 12.36 5.53
CA PRO A 52 -9.48 13.65 6.05
C PRO A 52 -8.96 13.61 7.49
N THR A 53 -9.33 12.59 8.27
CA THR A 53 -8.93 12.45 9.67
C THR A 53 -7.99 11.26 9.90
N ALA A 54 -7.84 10.38 8.92
CA ALA A 54 -6.95 9.23 8.96
C ALA A 54 -5.48 9.66 9.09
N ASP A 55 -4.67 8.92 9.83
CA ASP A 55 -3.21 9.06 9.84
C ASP A 55 -2.57 8.35 8.63
N SER A 56 -1.24 8.31 8.56
CA SER A 56 -0.56 7.62 7.44
C SER A 56 -0.96 6.15 7.33
N LYS A 57 -1.15 5.45 8.46
CA LYS A 57 -1.61 4.06 8.52
C LYS A 57 -3.03 3.93 7.99
N GLY A 58 -3.96 4.75 8.48
CA GLY A 58 -5.34 4.79 8.02
C GLY A 58 -5.45 5.10 6.53
N LEU A 59 -4.66 6.06 6.01
CA LEU A 59 -4.62 6.36 4.58
C LEU A 59 -4.05 5.22 3.74
N ALA A 60 -3.08 4.46 4.27
CA ALA A 60 -2.62 3.24 3.64
C ALA A 60 -3.75 2.21 3.58
N VAL A 61 -4.38 1.90 4.71
CA VAL A 61 -5.49 0.94 4.81
C VAL A 61 -6.63 1.30 3.85
N ILE A 62 -7.05 2.57 3.80
CA ILE A 62 -8.08 3.06 2.88
C ILE A 62 -7.66 2.83 1.42
N MET A 63 -6.44 3.25 1.05
CA MET A 63 -5.97 3.13 -0.33
C MET A 63 -5.86 1.66 -0.78
N VAL A 64 -5.32 0.77 0.08
CA VAL A 64 -5.23 -0.66 -0.20
C VAL A 64 -6.63 -1.28 -0.27
N GLY A 65 -7.55 -0.89 0.61
CA GLY A 65 -8.95 -1.32 0.57
C GLY A 65 -9.69 -0.92 -0.72
N ILE A 66 -9.44 0.29 -1.23
CA ILE A 66 -9.98 0.73 -2.53
C ILE A 66 -9.39 -0.12 -3.67
N ALA A 67 -8.08 -0.41 -3.62
CA ALA A 67 -7.44 -1.31 -4.58
C ALA A 67 -8.05 -2.72 -4.55
N MET A 68 -8.29 -3.27 -3.36
CA MET A 68 -8.91 -4.58 -3.14
C MET A 68 -10.32 -4.64 -3.73
N THR A 69 -11.13 -3.61 -3.47
CA THR A 69 -12.49 -3.51 -4.03
C THR A 69 -12.46 -3.39 -5.55
N ASN A 70 -11.49 -2.64 -6.10
CA ASN A 70 -11.31 -2.55 -7.55
C ASN A 70 -10.93 -3.92 -8.18
N ALA A 71 -10.03 -4.66 -7.54
CA ALA A 71 -9.59 -5.98 -7.99
C ALA A 71 -10.75 -7.00 -7.95
N THR A 72 -11.43 -7.13 -6.80
CA THR A 72 -12.57 -8.05 -6.62
C THR A 72 -13.77 -7.69 -7.50
N SER A 73 -14.06 -6.40 -7.70
CA SER A 73 -15.04 -5.92 -8.69
C SER A 73 -14.67 -6.34 -10.11
N THR A 74 -13.38 -6.31 -10.46
CA THR A 74 -12.91 -6.69 -11.78
C THR A 74 -12.95 -8.20 -11.99
N SER A 75 -12.61 -8.99 -10.97
CA SER A 75 -12.83 -10.45 -10.97
C SER A 75 -14.31 -10.77 -11.21
N SER A 76 -15.22 -10.13 -10.47
CA SER A 76 -16.67 -10.31 -10.62
C SER A 76 -17.17 -9.89 -12.01
N TYR A 77 -16.65 -8.78 -12.54
CA TYR A 77 -16.94 -8.33 -13.91
C TYR A 77 -16.54 -9.39 -14.94
N LEU A 78 -15.34 -9.95 -14.83
CA LEU A 78 -14.85 -10.99 -15.75
C LEU A 78 -15.67 -12.28 -15.64
N SER A 79 -16.00 -12.70 -14.41
CA SER A 79 -16.90 -13.84 -14.17
C SER A 79 -18.27 -13.62 -14.80
N SER A 80 -18.82 -12.40 -14.74
CA SER A 80 -20.09 -12.08 -15.44
C SER A 80 -19.97 -12.17 -16.96
N LYS A 81 -18.79 -11.88 -17.54
CA LYS A 81 -18.54 -12.02 -18.99
C LYS A 81 -18.49 -13.47 -19.42
N LEU A 82 -18.08 -14.40 -18.56
CA LEU A 82 -18.13 -15.84 -18.84
C LEU A 82 -19.56 -16.35 -19.08
N LEU A 83 -20.52 -15.78 -18.37
CA LEU A 83 -21.94 -16.13 -18.45
C LEU A 83 -22.67 -15.44 -19.63
N SER A 84 -21.99 -14.53 -20.34
CA SER A 84 -22.60 -13.78 -21.42
C SER A 84 -22.84 -14.67 -22.65
N PRO A 85 -24.03 -14.62 -23.28
CA PRO A 85 -24.29 -15.29 -24.56
C PRO A 85 -23.39 -14.81 -25.72
N LYS A 86 -22.68 -13.69 -25.54
CA LYS A 86 -21.70 -13.17 -26.51
C LYS A 86 -20.36 -13.91 -26.43
N THR A 87 -20.09 -14.60 -25.33
CA THR A 87 -18.84 -15.31 -25.06
C THR A 87 -18.95 -16.75 -25.55
N ASN A 88 -18.84 -16.96 -26.86
CA ASN A 88 -19.04 -18.27 -27.49
C ASN A 88 -17.74 -19.03 -27.79
N SER A 89 -16.59 -18.34 -27.76
CA SER A 89 -15.28 -18.97 -27.97
C SER A 89 -14.79 -19.66 -26.69
N THR A 90 -14.44 -20.95 -26.80
CA THR A 90 -13.80 -21.71 -25.70
C THR A 90 -12.52 -21.05 -25.22
N THR A 91 -11.69 -20.54 -26.15
CA THR A 91 -10.46 -19.81 -25.85
C THR A 91 -10.75 -18.53 -25.06
N LEU A 92 -11.76 -17.76 -25.47
CA LEU A 92 -12.15 -16.55 -24.74
C LEU A 92 -12.65 -16.88 -23.33
N LYS A 93 -13.44 -17.95 -23.16
CA LYS A 93 -13.89 -18.40 -21.83
C LYS A 93 -12.71 -18.78 -20.93
N MET A 94 -11.75 -19.52 -21.45
CA MET A 94 -10.55 -19.90 -20.71
C MET A 94 -9.75 -18.67 -20.26
N VAL A 95 -9.49 -17.72 -21.16
CA VAL A 95 -8.73 -16.50 -20.85
C VAL A 95 -9.48 -15.61 -19.87
N LEU A 96 -10.80 -15.45 -20.02
CA LEU A 96 -11.61 -14.67 -19.07
C LEU A 96 -11.62 -15.30 -17.68
N LYS A 97 -11.66 -16.64 -17.58
CA LYS A 97 -11.57 -17.36 -16.31
C LYS A 97 -10.19 -17.14 -15.67
N GLU A 98 -9.11 -17.33 -16.43
CA GLU A 98 -7.75 -17.08 -15.93
C GLU A 98 -7.62 -15.65 -15.41
N CYS A 99 -8.12 -14.66 -16.16
CA CYS A 99 -8.15 -13.28 -15.71
C CYS A 99 -8.97 -13.08 -14.43
N ALA A 100 -10.16 -13.70 -14.31
CA ALA A 100 -10.97 -13.59 -13.11
C ALA A 100 -10.24 -14.13 -11.88
N ASP A 101 -9.55 -15.27 -12.02
CA ASP A 101 -8.73 -15.88 -10.97
C ASP A 101 -7.56 -14.97 -10.60
N LYS A 102 -6.85 -14.39 -11.58
CA LYS A 102 -5.76 -13.42 -11.33
C LYS A 102 -6.24 -12.19 -10.55
N TYR A 103 -7.38 -11.62 -10.90
CA TYR A 103 -7.93 -10.50 -10.14
C TYR A 103 -8.43 -10.91 -8.75
N SER A 104 -8.86 -12.16 -8.55
CA SER A 104 -9.15 -12.69 -7.22
C SER A 104 -7.88 -12.75 -6.37
N TYR A 105 -6.79 -13.33 -6.89
CA TYR A 105 -5.50 -13.37 -6.19
C TYR A 105 -4.92 -11.99 -5.88
N ALA A 106 -5.16 -11.01 -6.76
CA ALA A 106 -4.84 -9.61 -6.45
C ALA A 106 -5.66 -9.10 -5.26
N GLY A 107 -6.95 -9.43 -5.21
CA GLY A 107 -7.82 -9.12 -4.07
C GLY A 107 -7.31 -9.75 -2.77
N ASP A 108 -6.98 -11.04 -2.79
CA ASP A 108 -6.47 -11.78 -1.63
C ASP A 108 -5.15 -11.18 -1.12
N ALA A 109 -4.19 -10.91 -2.02
CA ALA A 109 -2.94 -10.26 -1.64
C ALA A 109 -3.15 -8.85 -1.08
N LEU A 110 -4.14 -8.09 -1.57
CA LEU A 110 -4.45 -6.77 -1.02
C LEU A 110 -5.13 -6.89 0.35
N GLN A 111 -5.94 -7.92 0.57
CA GLN A 111 -6.54 -8.21 1.87
C GLN A 111 -5.46 -8.58 2.90
N ASP A 112 -4.49 -9.42 2.53
CA ASP A 112 -3.33 -9.72 3.37
C ASP A 112 -2.55 -8.44 3.70
N SER A 113 -2.30 -7.58 2.70
CA SER A 113 -1.64 -6.29 2.93
C SER A 113 -2.39 -5.39 3.92
N VAL A 114 -3.73 -5.42 3.96
CA VAL A 114 -4.53 -4.68 4.95
C VAL A 114 -4.40 -5.29 6.34
N GLN A 115 -4.36 -6.62 6.44
CA GLN A 115 -4.15 -7.31 7.70
C GLN A 115 -2.77 -6.99 8.28
N GLU A 116 -1.71 -7.12 7.46
CA GLU A 116 -0.34 -6.77 7.86
C GLU A 116 -0.18 -5.29 8.23
N LEU A 117 -0.92 -4.38 7.56
CA LEU A 117 -0.99 -2.96 7.96
C LEU A 117 -1.62 -2.77 9.34
N SER A 118 -2.62 -3.58 9.68
CA SER A 118 -3.32 -3.54 10.96
C SER A 118 -2.45 -4.10 12.09
N ASP A 119 -1.68 -5.14 11.78
CA ASP A 119 -0.73 -5.80 12.68
C ASP A 119 0.63 -5.08 12.74
N GLU A 120 0.78 -3.97 12.00
CA GLU A 120 1.99 -3.12 11.93
C GLU A 120 3.23 -3.82 11.34
N ASN A 121 3.01 -4.89 10.57
CA ASN A 121 3.99 -5.65 9.81
C ASN A 121 4.23 -5.02 8.42
N TYR A 122 4.84 -3.84 8.38
CA TYR A 122 4.92 -3.04 7.15
C TYR A 122 5.71 -3.67 6.00
N ASP A 123 6.71 -4.50 6.30
CA ASP A 123 7.49 -5.20 5.28
C ASP A 123 6.64 -6.26 4.56
N TYR A 124 5.85 -7.03 5.32
CA TYR A 124 4.89 -7.99 4.77
C TYR A 124 3.77 -7.27 4.03
N ALA A 125 3.25 -6.16 4.57
CA ALA A 125 2.29 -5.34 3.84
C ALA A 125 2.84 -4.88 2.48
N TYR A 126 4.09 -4.42 2.43
CA TYR A 126 4.76 -4.01 1.20
C TYR A 126 4.96 -5.18 0.21
N MET A 127 5.32 -6.35 0.72
CA MET A 127 5.46 -7.58 -0.07
C MET A 127 4.13 -7.94 -0.73
N HIS A 128 3.06 -8.04 0.05
CA HIS A 128 1.73 -8.44 -0.42
C HIS A 128 1.16 -7.46 -1.47
N ILE A 129 1.23 -6.15 -1.22
CA ILE A 129 0.77 -5.17 -2.21
C ILE A 129 1.63 -5.16 -3.49
N SER A 130 2.91 -5.53 -3.38
CA SER A 130 3.79 -5.64 -4.55
C SER A 130 3.38 -6.81 -5.43
N ALA A 131 3.09 -7.97 -4.83
CA ALA A 131 2.58 -9.14 -5.54
C ALA A 131 1.23 -8.84 -6.22
N ALA A 132 0.35 -8.07 -5.59
CA ALA A 132 -0.95 -7.70 -6.14
C ALA A 132 -0.87 -7.02 -7.53
N LYS A 133 0.23 -6.31 -7.81
CA LYS A 133 0.46 -5.62 -9.09
C LYS A 133 0.67 -6.58 -10.26
N ASP A 134 1.20 -7.77 -10.01
CA ASP A 134 1.62 -8.69 -11.07
C ASP A 134 0.46 -9.48 -11.67
N TYR A 135 -0.62 -9.68 -10.90
CA TYR A 135 -1.75 -10.46 -11.38
C TYR A 135 -2.54 -9.78 -12.51
N PRO A 136 -2.86 -8.47 -12.50
CA PRO A 136 -3.46 -7.80 -13.66
C PRO A 136 -2.60 -7.92 -14.93
N ASN A 137 -1.27 -7.79 -14.81
CA ASN A 137 -0.35 -7.96 -15.94
C ASN A 137 -0.40 -9.40 -16.49
N ALA A 138 -0.52 -10.40 -15.62
CA ALA A 138 -0.68 -11.80 -16.04
C ALA A 138 -1.96 -12.00 -16.86
N CYS A 139 -3.07 -11.34 -16.49
CA CYS A 139 -4.29 -11.33 -17.30
C CYS A 139 -4.05 -10.70 -18.68
N HIS A 140 -3.39 -9.54 -18.74
CA HIS A 140 -3.06 -8.89 -20.02
C HIS A 140 -2.21 -9.81 -20.91
N ASN A 141 -1.21 -10.47 -20.33
CA ASN A 141 -0.35 -11.43 -21.04
C ASN A 141 -1.13 -12.67 -21.49
N ALA A 142 -2.18 -13.10 -20.76
CA ALA A 142 -3.05 -14.18 -21.19
C ALA A 142 -3.78 -13.85 -22.50
N PHE A 143 -4.26 -12.61 -22.68
CA PHE A 143 -4.83 -12.17 -23.95
C PHE A 143 -3.77 -12.14 -25.07
N ARG A 144 -2.54 -11.68 -24.80
CA ARG A 144 -1.47 -11.62 -25.81
C ARG A 144 -1.05 -12.97 -26.36
N ARG A 145 -1.32 -14.07 -25.64
CA ARG A 145 -1.07 -15.44 -26.14
C ARG A 145 -2.00 -15.85 -27.29
N TYR A 146 -3.11 -15.12 -27.50
CA TYR A 146 -4.11 -15.44 -28.51
C TYR A 146 -4.41 -14.20 -29.38
N PRO A 147 -3.78 -14.09 -30.56
CA PRO A 147 -3.88 -12.90 -31.43
C PRO A 147 -5.32 -12.52 -31.85
N ASP A 148 -6.22 -13.50 -31.92
CA ASP A 148 -7.62 -13.29 -32.30
C ASP A 148 -8.47 -12.70 -31.16
N LEU A 149 -7.94 -12.67 -29.93
CA LEU A 149 -8.65 -12.11 -28.78
C LEU A 149 -8.35 -10.63 -28.62
N VAL A 150 -9.41 -9.84 -28.50
CA VAL A 150 -9.31 -8.39 -28.26
C VAL A 150 -9.33 -8.11 -26.77
N TYR A 151 -8.28 -7.45 -26.28
CA TYR A 151 -8.26 -6.88 -24.93
C TYR A 151 -9.15 -5.64 -24.89
N SER A 152 -10.34 -5.77 -24.30
CA SER A 152 -11.35 -4.71 -24.35
C SER A 152 -10.91 -3.43 -23.62
N ARG A 153 -11.38 -2.27 -24.11
CA ARG A 153 -11.09 -0.96 -23.48
C ARG A 153 -11.56 -0.88 -22.02
N ASP A 154 -12.67 -1.53 -21.69
CA ASP A 154 -13.18 -1.56 -20.31
C ASP A 154 -12.26 -2.35 -19.39
N LEU A 155 -11.70 -3.47 -19.85
CA LEU A 155 -10.74 -4.25 -19.09
C LEU A 155 -9.42 -3.48 -18.91
N ALA A 156 -8.94 -2.79 -19.96
CA ALA A 156 -7.78 -1.93 -19.87
C ALA A 156 -7.92 -0.79 -18.85
N ARG A 157 -9.10 -0.16 -18.79
CA ARG A 157 -9.39 0.87 -17.77
C ARG A 157 -9.36 0.31 -16.36
N ARG A 158 -9.85 -0.92 -16.17
CA ARG A 158 -9.83 -1.61 -14.86
C ARG A 158 -8.42 -2.00 -14.45
N GLU A 159 -7.62 -2.53 -15.37
CA GLU A 159 -6.19 -2.80 -15.17
C GLU A 159 -5.42 -1.53 -14.78
N GLU A 160 -5.61 -0.44 -15.53
CA GLU A 160 -4.97 0.84 -15.26
C GLU A 160 -5.37 1.38 -13.88
N ALA A 161 -6.67 1.37 -13.55
CA ALA A 161 -7.15 1.79 -12.23
C ALA A 161 -6.53 0.96 -11.10
N CYS A 162 -6.52 -0.37 -11.22
CA CYS A 162 -5.90 -1.27 -10.23
C CYS A 162 -4.42 -0.94 -10.04
N SER A 163 -3.66 -0.81 -11.14
CA SER A 163 -2.23 -0.48 -11.12
C SER A 163 -1.94 0.84 -10.40
N ILE A 164 -2.79 1.85 -10.63
CA ILE A 164 -2.66 3.16 -9.97
C ILE A 164 -2.89 3.05 -8.47
N LEU A 165 -3.98 2.38 -8.06
CA LEU A 165 -4.36 2.22 -6.67
C LEU A 165 -3.31 1.44 -5.90
N VAL A 166 -2.85 0.31 -6.43
CA VAL A 166 -1.74 -0.50 -5.88
C VAL A 166 -0.48 0.34 -5.73
N SER A 167 -0.12 1.11 -6.76
CA SER A 167 1.06 1.99 -6.70
C SER A 167 0.92 3.11 -5.66
N ALA A 168 -0.28 3.64 -5.46
CA ALA A 168 -0.56 4.64 -4.43
C ALA A 168 -0.48 4.03 -3.03
N GLY A 169 -1.07 2.84 -2.82
CA GLY A 169 -0.96 2.09 -1.56
C GLY A 169 0.49 1.79 -1.19
N LYS A 170 1.28 1.32 -2.17
CA LYS A 170 2.74 1.10 -2.00
C LYS A 170 3.45 2.34 -1.47
N ARG A 171 3.15 3.52 -2.03
CA ARG A 171 3.75 4.78 -1.59
C ARG A 171 3.34 5.17 -0.17
N TRP A 172 2.12 4.84 0.25
CA TRP A 172 1.72 5.04 1.65
C TRP A 172 2.50 4.13 2.59
N ILE A 173 2.64 2.85 2.25
CA ILE A 173 3.43 1.89 3.03
C ILE A 173 4.90 2.35 3.12
N ILE A 174 5.52 2.73 2.00
CA ILE A 174 6.88 3.28 2.00
C ILE A 174 6.97 4.53 2.88
N ARG A 175 6.00 5.44 2.84
CA ARG A 175 6.00 6.63 3.71
C ARG A 175 5.90 6.29 5.19
N ILE A 176 5.23 5.19 5.56
CA ILE A 176 5.17 4.71 6.94
C ILE A 176 6.54 4.17 7.34
N ILE A 177 7.12 3.31 6.51
CA ILE A 177 8.47 2.76 6.71
C ILE A 177 9.50 3.89 6.81
N GLU A 178 9.45 4.88 5.92
CA GLU A 178 10.27 6.09 5.99
C GLU A 178 10.04 6.87 7.28
N GLN A 179 8.81 7.05 7.76
CA GLN A 179 8.57 7.74 9.03
C GLN A 179 9.17 6.98 10.22
N ILE A 180 9.14 5.64 10.18
CA ILE A 180 9.76 4.79 11.20
C ILE A 180 11.29 4.88 11.10
N ILE A 181 11.86 4.77 9.89
CA ILE A 181 13.30 4.81 9.63
C ILE A 181 13.90 6.21 9.82
N TYR A 182 13.27 7.29 9.34
CA TYR A 182 13.74 8.66 9.59
C TYR A 182 13.46 9.10 11.03
N GLY A 183 12.51 8.44 11.72
CA GLY A 183 12.43 8.43 13.17
C GLY A 183 13.59 7.69 13.85
N LEU A 184 14.23 6.74 13.14
CA LEU A 184 15.45 5.99 13.45
C LEU A 184 16.70 6.57 12.72
N ARG A 185 17.06 7.83 12.95
CA ARG A 185 18.23 8.44 12.26
C ARG A 185 19.54 7.71 12.62
N SER A 186 20.05 6.87 11.72
CA SER A 186 21.40 6.26 11.86
C SER A 186 22.47 7.36 11.88
N THR A 187 23.38 7.29 12.85
CA THR A 187 24.49 8.25 12.98
C THR A 187 25.85 7.66 12.60
N ASN A 188 26.00 6.32 12.61
CA ASN A 188 27.17 5.53 12.18
C ASN A 188 26.86 4.01 12.32
N SER A 189 27.75 3.11 11.86
CA SER A 189 27.58 1.63 11.82
C SER A 189 27.25 0.92 13.15
N HIS A 190 27.24 1.63 14.27
CA HIS A 190 26.97 1.06 15.60
C HIS A 190 25.78 1.69 16.32
N TYR A 191 25.19 2.77 15.80
CA TYR A 191 24.20 3.57 16.53
C TYR A 191 23.08 4.16 15.66
N PHE A 192 21.87 4.18 16.21
CA PHE A 192 20.68 4.79 15.60
C PHE A 192 19.96 5.69 16.60
N ILE A 193 19.38 6.79 16.12
CA ILE A 193 18.61 7.73 16.94
C ILE A 193 17.13 7.39 16.77
N PHE A 194 16.47 6.90 17.82
CA PHE A 194 15.02 6.74 17.87
C PHE A 194 14.43 7.71 18.89
N ASN A 195 13.46 8.56 18.51
CA ASN A 195 12.87 9.55 19.43
C ASN A 195 13.91 10.43 20.15
N GLY A 196 14.97 10.82 19.45
CA GLY A 196 16.07 11.63 20.03
C GLY A 196 17.01 10.88 20.98
N LEU A 197 16.77 9.60 21.24
CA LEU A 197 17.64 8.74 22.04
C LEU A 197 18.56 7.91 21.15
N LEU A 198 19.84 7.84 21.52
CA LEU A 198 20.87 7.09 20.80
C LEU A 198 20.87 5.64 21.29
N PHE A 199 20.56 4.70 20.42
CA PHE A 199 20.55 3.25 20.68
C PHE A 199 21.70 2.55 19.96
N ARG A 200 22.20 1.45 20.52
CA ARG A 200 23.27 0.65 19.93
C ARG A 200 22.65 -0.46 19.07
N VAL A 201 23.21 -0.70 17.88
CA VAL A 201 22.74 -1.73 16.92
C VAL A 201 22.59 -3.12 17.54
N ARG A 202 23.42 -3.48 18.53
CA ARG A 202 23.34 -4.76 19.25
C ARG A 202 22.06 -4.95 20.08
N ASP A 203 21.37 -3.87 20.41
CA ASP A 203 20.17 -3.91 21.25
C ASP A 203 18.87 -4.11 20.42
N MET A 204 18.97 -4.12 19.08
CA MET A 204 17.83 -4.33 18.18
C MET A 204 17.32 -5.77 18.16
N ASN A 205 18.16 -6.75 18.48
CA ASN A 205 17.78 -8.17 18.52
C ASN A 205 16.77 -8.46 19.63
N GLU A 206 16.80 -7.69 20.72
CA GLU A 206 15.84 -7.82 21.83
C GLU A 206 14.51 -7.12 21.53
N LEU A 207 14.47 -6.24 20.51
CA LEU A 207 13.29 -5.46 20.10
C LEU A 207 12.55 -6.05 18.89
N GLY A 208 13.01 -7.18 18.34
CA GLY A 208 12.34 -7.85 17.21
C GLY A 208 12.46 -7.15 15.86
N LEU A 209 13.37 -6.17 15.71
CA LEU A 209 13.51 -5.32 14.51
C LEU A 209 14.42 -5.91 13.41
N HIS A 210 14.63 -7.22 13.38
CA HIS A 210 15.62 -7.87 12.50
C HIS A 210 15.40 -7.61 11.00
N ASN A 211 14.16 -7.45 10.55
CA ASN A 211 13.83 -7.26 9.12
C ASN A 211 14.07 -5.82 8.61
N PHE A 212 14.29 -4.85 9.51
CA PHE A 212 14.49 -3.44 9.12
C PHE A 212 15.87 -3.17 8.50
N MET A 213 16.86 -4.04 8.71
CA MET A 213 18.19 -3.84 8.13
C MET A 213 18.23 -4.14 6.63
N ASP A 214 17.47 -5.12 6.15
CA ASP A 214 17.48 -5.54 4.74
C ASP A 214 16.80 -4.51 3.81
N LEU A 215 15.83 -3.73 4.31
CA LEU A 215 15.24 -2.62 3.54
C LEU A 215 16.12 -1.38 3.42
N SER A 216 17.18 -1.25 4.22
CA SER A 216 18.10 -0.10 4.15
C SER A 216 19.15 -0.20 3.04
N LEU A 217 19.28 -1.39 2.44
CA LEU A 217 20.30 -1.72 1.44
C LEU A 217 19.74 -1.88 0.01
N ALA A 218 18.44 -1.62 -0.20
CA ALA A 218 17.75 -1.67 -1.49
C ALA A 218 17.15 -0.30 -1.86
#